data_AF-A0A975AGI0-F1
#
_entry.id   AF-A0A975AGI0-F1
#
_cell.length_a   1.000
_cell.length_b   1.000
_cell.length_c   1.000
_cell.angle_alpha   90.00
_cell.angle_beta   90.00
_cell.angle_gamma   90.00
#
_symmetry.space_group_name_H-M   'P 1'
#
loop_
_entity.id
_entity.type
_entity.pdbx_description
1 polymer ?
#
loop_
_entity_poly.entity_id
_entity_poly.type
_entity_poly.pdbx_seq_one_letter_code
_entity_poly.pdbx_strand_id
1 'polypeptide(L)'
;MQRCIIHQICYSTRYVSYKDIKALMADLKLVYQAVTEDETLNNLVNFKETWGKAYPSYVKSWENNWDVVLNQLNIMFSEQTA
;
A
#
# COMPACT_ATOMS: atom_id res chain seq x y z
N MET A 1 -1.44 11.28 -17.37
CA MET A 1 -1.80 11.35 -15.93
C MET A 1 -1.19 10.16 -15.21
N GLN A 2 -0.08 10.37 -14.50
CA GLN A 2 0.60 9.33 -13.74
C GLN A 2 -0.06 9.26 -12.36
N ARG A 3 -0.86 8.20 -12.10
CA ARG A 3 -1.43 7.96 -10.77
C ARG A 3 -0.33 7.38 -9.90
N CYS A 4 0.45 8.25 -9.28
CA CYS A 4 1.46 7.85 -8.30
C CYS A 4 0.78 7.15 -7.12
N ILE A 5 1.48 6.22 -6.46
CA ILE A 5 1.00 5.46 -5.31
C ILE A 5 0.43 6.37 -4.22
N ILE A 6 1.03 7.54 -3.98
CA ILE A 6 0.53 8.58 -3.08
C ILE A 6 -0.90 9.03 -3.44
N HIS A 7 -1.19 9.27 -4.73
CA HIS A 7 -2.53 9.66 -5.16
C HIS A 7 -3.55 8.54 -4.94
N GLN A 8 -3.13 7.29 -5.12
CA GLN A 8 -3.95 6.12 -4.89
C GLN A 8 -4.24 5.90 -3.39
N ILE A 9 -3.25 6.12 -2.53
CA ILE A 9 -3.37 6.12 -1.07
C ILE A 9 -4.35 7.22 -0.62
N CYS A 10 -4.16 8.46 -1.07
CA CYS A 10 -5.03 9.58 -0.69
C CYS A 10 -6.47 9.42 -1.19
N TYR A 11 -6.67 8.79 -2.35
CA TYR A 11 -8.02 8.51 -2.84
C TYR A 11 -8.70 7.40 -2.05
N SER A 12 -7.98 6.31 -1.78
CA SER A 12 -8.54 5.14 -1.09
C SER A 12 -8.81 5.41 0.40
N THR A 13 -8.04 6.27 1.07
CA THR A 13 -8.21 6.56 2.51
C THR A 13 -9.49 7.35 2.82
N ARG A 14 -10.19 7.88 1.82
CA ARG A 14 -11.53 8.48 1.97
C ARG A 14 -12.60 7.49 2.44
N TYR A 15 -12.36 6.19 2.24
CA TYR A 15 -13.27 5.11 2.63
C TYR A 15 -12.94 4.52 4.02
N VAL A 16 -11.98 5.11 4.73
CA VAL A 16 -11.48 4.66 6.03
C VAL A 16 -11.98 5.62 7.10
N SER A 17 -12.38 5.08 8.26
CA SER A 17 -12.78 5.91 9.40
C SER A 17 -11.61 6.75 9.91
N TYR A 18 -11.85 8.02 10.25
CA TYR A 18 -10.82 8.94 10.76
C TYR A 18 -10.00 8.38 11.94
N LYS A 19 -10.65 7.57 12.80
CA LYS A 19 -10.01 6.91 13.95
C LYS A 19 -8.93 5.90 13.53
N ASP A 20 -9.11 5.29 12.36
CA ASP A 20 -8.27 4.19 11.87
C ASP A 20 -7.28 4.65 10.80
N ILE A 21 -7.53 5.79 10.13
CA ILE A 21 -6.65 6.35 9.09
C ILE A 21 -5.20 6.41 9.54
N LYS A 22 -4.94 6.85 10.79
CA LYS A 22 -3.57 7.01 11.29
C LYS A 22 -2.84 5.66 11.42
N ALA A 23 -3.52 4.64 11.94
CA ALA A 23 -2.96 3.30 12.09
C ALA A 23 -2.80 2.64 10.71
N LEU A 24 -3.82 2.71 9.86
CA LEU A 24 -3.80 2.17 8.51
C LEU A 24 -2.66 2.78 7.67
N MET A 25 -2.46 4.09 7.75
CA MET A 25 -1.35 4.75 7.03
C MET A 25 0.03 4.33 7.56
N ALA A 26 0.16 4.04 8.86
CA ALA A 26 1.41 3.56 9.43
C ALA A 26 1.76 2.16 8.90
N ASP A 27 0.79 1.25 8.86
CA ASP A 27 0.99 -0.10 8.30
C ASP A 27 1.26 -0.05 6.80
N LEU A 28 0.52 0.78 6.06
CA LEU A 28 0.68 0.94 4.62
C LEU A 28 2.05 1.54 4.26
N LYS A 29 2.61 2.37 5.15
CA LYS A 29 3.95 2.91 5.02
C LYS A 29 5.02 1.83 5.03
N LEU A 30 4.85 0.77 5.81
CA LEU A 30 5.76 -0.37 5.80
C LEU A 30 5.76 -1.11 4.46
N VAL A 31 4.63 -1.12 3.74
CA VAL A 31 4.52 -1.76 2.42
C VAL A 31 5.34 -1.02 1.37
N TYR A 32 5.21 0.31 1.29
CA TYR A 32 5.90 1.09 0.25
C TYR A 32 7.32 1.55 0.63
N GLN A 33 7.69 1.48 1.92
CA GLN A 33 9.07 1.74 2.38
C GLN A 33 9.93 0.48 2.47
N ALA A 34 9.36 -0.70 2.23
CA ALA A 34 10.11 -1.94 2.24
C ALA A 34 11.30 -1.86 1.27
N VAL A 35 12.41 -2.53 1.59
CA VAL A 35 13.64 -2.44 0.75
C VAL A 35 13.69 -3.57 -0.30
N THR A 36 12.95 -4.65 -0.06
CA THR A 36 12.93 -5.84 -0.91
C THR A 36 11.51 -6.24 -1.28
N GLU A 37 11.35 -6.92 -2.41
CA GLU A 37 10.05 -7.42 -2.86
C GLU A 37 9.42 -8.39 -1.84
N ASP A 38 10.23 -9.25 -1.22
CA ASP A 38 9.78 -10.20 -0.20
C ASP A 38 9.23 -9.48 1.04
N GLU A 39 9.93 -8.43 1.49
CA GLU A 39 9.47 -7.60 2.62
C GLU A 39 8.19 -6.83 2.28
N THR A 40 8.07 -6.31 1.06
CA THR A 40 6.84 -5.70 0.55
C THR A 40 5.68 -6.69 0.59
N LEU A 41 5.89 -7.92 0.10
CA LEU A 41 4.86 -8.96 0.08
C LEU A 41 4.45 -9.37 1.49
N ASN A 42 5.41 -9.56 2.40
CA ASN A 42 5.11 -9.92 3.79
C ASN A 42 4.34 -8.81 4.52
N ASN A 43 4.76 -7.55 4.36
CA ASN A 43 4.05 -6.40 4.93
C ASN A 43 2.64 -6.26 4.35
N LEU A 44 2.46 -6.56 3.06
CA LEU A 44 1.14 -6.55 2.43
C LEU A 44 0.22 -7.64 2.99
N VAL A 45 0.73 -8.86 3.17
CA VAL A 45 -0.04 -9.96 3.77
C VAL A 45 -0.52 -9.57 5.16
N ASN A 46 0.38 -9.00 5.98
CA ASN A 46 0.02 -8.53 7.32
C ASN A 46 -0.99 -7.38 7.29
N PHE A 47 -0.84 -6.44 6.35
CA PHE A 47 -1.80 -5.35 6.12
C PHE A 47 -3.19 -5.88 5.77
N LYS A 48 -3.26 -6.88 4.88
CA LYS A 48 -4.50 -7.52 4.47
C LYS A 48 -5.16 -8.30 5.61
N GLU A 49 -4.39 -8.98 6.44
CA GLU A 49 -4.93 -9.71 7.59
C GLU A 49 -5.56 -8.75 8.62
N THR A 50 -4.87 -7.63 8.87
CA THR A 50 -5.31 -6.61 9.83
C THR A 50 -6.51 -5.82 9.33
N TRP A 51 -6.45 -5.30 8.10
CA TRP A 51 -7.43 -4.34 7.58
C TRP A 51 -8.44 -4.95 6.61
N GLY A 52 -8.21 -6.15 6.08
CA GLY A 52 -9.08 -6.78 5.09
C GLY A 52 -10.46 -7.15 5.63
N LYS A 53 -10.58 -7.40 6.94
CA LYS A 53 -11.88 -7.64 7.59
C LYS A 53 -12.68 -6.34 7.80
N ALA A 54 -12.01 -5.27 8.21
CA ALA A 54 -12.64 -3.98 8.48
C ALA A 54 -12.97 -3.20 7.21
N TYR A 55 -12.08 -3.25 6.22
CA TYR A 55 -12.16 -2.48 4.97
C TYR A 55 -11.94 -3.38 3.73
N PRO A 56 -12.84 -4.35 3.47
CA PRO A 56 -12.67 -5.30 2.36
C PRO A 56 -12.62 -4.61 0.99
N SER A 57 -13.43 -3.58 0.78
CA SER A 57 -13.44 -2.81 -0.48
C SER A 57 -12.14 -2.00 -0.68
N TYR A 58 -11.52 -1.54 0.41
CA TYR A 58 -10.24 -0.83 0.36
C TYR A 58 -9.14 -1.78 -0.07
N VAL A 59 -9.01 -2.92 0.61
CA VAL A 59 -7.97 -3.92 0.32
C VAL A 59 -8.15 -4.48 -1.09
N LYS A 60 -9.39 -4.74 -1.52
CA LYS A 60 -9.65 -5.22 -2.89
C LYS A 60 -9.26 -4.21 -3.98
N SER A 61 -9.41 -2.91 -3.70
CA SER A 61 -8.94 -1.86 -4.61
C SER A 61 -7.41 -1.86 -4.73
N TRP A 62 -6.71 -2.14 -3.63
CA TRP A 62 -5.26 -2.30 -3.62
C TRP A 62 -4.80 -3.55 -4.37
N GLU A 63 -5.46 -4.70 -4.17
CA GLU A 63 -5.17 -5.95 -4.91
C GLU A 63 -5.35 -5.77 -6.42
N ASN A 64 -6.44 -5.14 -6.86
CA ASN A 64 -6.72 -4.93 -8.28
C ASN A 64 -5.70 -4.01 -8.98
N ASN A 65 -5.00 -3.17 -8.22
CA ASN A 65 -4.01 -2.24 -8.74
C ASN A 65 -2.60 -2.62 -8.30
N TRP A 66 -2.41 -3.85 -7.81
CA TRP A 66 -1.17 -4.29 -7.20
C TRP A 66 0.00 -4.31 -8.17
N ASP A 67 -0.20 -4.74 -9.42
CA ASP A 67 0.84 -4.67 -10.46
C ASP A 67 1.35 -3.24 -10.70
N VAL A 68 0.46 -2.26 -10.62
CA VAL A 68 0.81 -0.83 -10.78
C VAL A 68 1.58 -0.34 -9.56
N VAL A 69 1.19 -0.78 -8.36
CA VAL A 69 1.88 -0.48 -7.11
C VAL A 69 3.29 -1.12 -7.12
N LEU A 70 3.41 -2.42 -7.38
CA LEU A 70 4.68 -3.13 -7.48
C LEU A 70 5.61 -2.51 -8.51
N ASN A 71 5.11 -2.17 -9.71
CA ASN A 71 5.93 -1.52 -10.73
C ASN A 71 6.45 -0.15 -10.25
N GLN A 72 5.63 0.62 -9.51
CA GLN A 72 6.08 1.89 -8.92
C GLN A 72 7.05 1.71 -7.75
N LEU A 73 6.89 0.65 -6.94
CA LEU A 73 7.80 0.31 -5.86
C LEU A 73 9.16 -0.17 -6.40
N ASN A 74 9.16 -0.98 -7.47
CA ASN A 74 10.37 -1.44 -8.16
C ASN A 74 11.20 -0.30 -8.75
N ILE A 75 10.54 0.75 -9.27
CA ILE A 75 11.25 1.96 -9.70
C ILE A 75 11.96 2.62 -8.51
N MET A 76 11.32 2.71 -7.34
CA MET A 76 11.97 3.24 -6.13
C MET A 76 13.11 2.33 -5.64
N PHE A 77 12.94 1.00 -5.64
CA PHE A 77 14.00 0.07 -5.25
C PHE A 77 15.25 0.18 -6.12
N SER A 78 15.08 0.43 -7.42
CA SER A 78 16.20 0.62 -8.36
C SER A 78 17.02 1.90 -8.09
N GLU A 79 16.41 2.91 -7.47
CA GLU A 79 17.06 4.19 -7.12
C GLU A 79 17.71 4.17 -5.72
N GLN A 80 17.40 3.19 -4.87
CA GLN A 80 18.04 3.03 -3.55
C GLN A 80 19.33 2.19 -3.59
N THR A 81 19.58 1.48 -4.70
CA THR A 81 20.81 0.67 -4.91
C THR A 81 21.95 1.43 -5.61
N ALA A 82 21.81 2.73 -5.82
CA ALA A 82 22.79 3.59 -6.51
C ALA A 82 23.58 4.49 -5.55
#